data_AF-A0A7V9GR69-F1
#
_entry.id   AF-A0A7V9GR69-F1
#
_cell.length_a   1.000
_cell.length_b   1.000
_cell.length_c   1.000
_cell.angle_alpha   90.00
_cell.angle_beta   90.00
_cell.angle_gamma   90.00
#
_symmetry.space_group_name_H-M   'P 1'
#
loop_
_entity.id
_entity.type
_entity.pdbx_description
1 polymer ?
#
loop_
_entity_poly.entity_id
_entity_poly.type
_entity_poly.pdbx_seq_one_letter_code
_entity_poly.pdbx_strand_id
1 'polypeptide(L)'
;MGDLPDGAAYLAFDGDELRPGTAGGRRFMVDARCLEGTPVDGAYAHVCALPADTAVVAFDQPEVQQVRRDALAWWIPMLGDALVCLTTLALDESHYGGAITVTREPAPWSEDPFARMFPGTVVRTDLFCEVLPPPGPVLERYAGVAWPGGSF
;
A
#
# COMPACT_ATOMS: atom_id res chain seq x y z
N MET A 1 -6.69 10.25 20.21
CA MET A 1 -6.10 10.00 18.88
C MET A 1 -4.68 9.55 19.17
N GLY A 2 -4.36 8.26 18.99
CA GLY A 2 -3.00 7.79 19.21
C GLY A 2 -2.05 8.48 18.25
N ASP A 3 -0.82 8.74 18.69
CA ASP A 3 0.22 9.24 17.80
C ASP A 3 0.42 8.24 16.66
N LEU A 4 0.60 8.76 15.45
CA LEU A 4 0.89 7.95 14.27
C LEU A 4 2.25 7.28 14.48
N PRO A 5 2.40 5.97 14.19
CA PRO A 5 3.70 5.30 14.28
C PRO A 5 4.76 6.06 13.46
N ASP A 6 5.99 6.11 13.96
CA ASP A 6 7.11 6.72 13.25
C ASP A 6 7.30 6.03 11.89
N GLY A 7 7.44 6.83 10.82
CA GLY A 7 7.52 6.34 9.43
C GLY A 7 6.18 5.94 8.78
N ALA A 8 5.04 6.23 9.41
CA ALA A 8 3.72 6.11 8.77
C ALA A 8 3.15 7.47 8.35
N ALA A 9 2.32 7.47 7.31
CA ALA A 9 1.52 8.61 6.87
C ALA A 9 0.05 8.20 6.71
N TYR A 10 -0.88 9.17 6.74
CA TYR A 10 -2.29 8.89 6.47
C TYR A 10 -2.66 9.14 5.00
N LEU A 11 -3.44 8.21 4.45
CA LEU A 11 -4.08 8.32 3.14
C LEU A 11 -5.57 7.98 3.28
N ALA A 12 -6.43 8.71 2.57
CA ALA A 12 -7.86 8.44 2.49
C ALA A 12 -8.22 7.90 1.10
N PHE A 13 -9.12 6.92 1.05
CA PHE A 13 -9.68 6.37 -0.19
C PHE A 13 -11.20 6.22 -0.07
N ASP A 14 -11.96 6.78 -1.01
CA ASP A 14 -13.43 6.71 -1.03
C ASP A 14 -14.01 5.63 -1.94
N GLY A 15 -13.15 4.94 -2.70
CA GLY A 15 -13.55 3.96 -3.71
C GLY A 15 -13.15 4.37 -5.12
N ASP A 16 -12.94 5.67 -5.35
CA ASP A 16 -12.62 6.23 -6.66
C ASP A 16 -11.36 7.11 -6.64
N GLU A 17 -11.09 7.81 -5.52
CA GLU A 17 -10.01 8.79 -5.41
C GLU A 17 -9.13 8.58 -4.18
N LEU A 18 -7.82 8.81 -4.35
CA LEU A 18 -6.86 8.88 -3.25
C LEU A 18 -6.63 10.32 -2.81
N ARG A 19 -6.64 10.57 -1.51
CA ARG A 19 -6.36 11.89 -0.93
C ARG A 19 -5.37 11.79 0.23
N PRO A 20 -4.43 12.74 0.35
CA PRO A 20 -3.56 12.80 1.52
C PRO A 20 -4.37 13.12 2.79
N GLY A 21 -3.97 12.51 3.91
CA GLY A 21 -4.58 12.76 5.21
C GLY A 21 -5.78 11.86 5.51
N THR A 22 -6.78 12.40 6.22
CA THR A 22 -7.83 11.62 6.89
C THR A 22 -9.25 11.93 6.42
N ALA A 23 -9.42 12.88 5.50
CA ALA A 23 -10.72 13.40 5.12
C ALA A 23 -11.21 12.79 3.80
N GLY A 24 -12.53 12.56 3.73
CA GLY A 24 -13.21 12.25 2.48
C GLY A 24 -13.04 10.83 1.98
N GLY A 25 -12.89 9.84 2.88
CA GLY A 25 -12.80 8.43 2.55
C GLY A 25 -12.44 7.58 3.77
N ARG A 26 -12.23 6.28 3.56
CA ARG A 26 -11.65 5.40 4.58
C ARG A 26 -10.18 5.74 4.76
N ARG A 27 -9.79 5.92 6.02
CA ARG A 27 -8.43 6.28 6.41
C ARG A 27 -7.57 5.03 6.58
N PHE A 28 -6.38 5.06 5.98
CA PHE A 28 -5.34 4.05 6.11
C PHE A 28 -4.02 4.70 6.52
N MET A 29 -3.23 3.96 7.28
CA MET A 29 -1.82 4.24 7.48
C MET A 29 -1.02 3.57 6.37
N VAL A 30 -0.07 4.30 5.80
CA VAL A 30 0.82 3.88 4.69
C VAL A 30 2.27 4.18 5.04
N ASP A 31 3.22 3.61 4.29
CA ASP A 31 4.65 3.92 4.47
C ASP A 31 4.88 5.38 4.07
N ALA A 32 5.35 6.19 5.01
CA ALA A 32 5.52 7.62 4.80
C ALA A 32 6.47 7.95 3.66
N ARG A 33 7.48 7.09 3.40
CA ARG A 33 8.42 7.27 2.27
C ARG A 33 7.73 7.29 0.92
N CYS A 34 6.57 6.64 0.81
CA CYS A 34 5.77 6.67 -0.42
C CYS A 34 5.15 8.04 -0.68
N LEU A 35 5.08 8.93 0.32
CA LEU A 35 4.50 10.28 0.23
C LEU A 35 5.52 11.40 0.53
N GLU A 36 6.67 11.05 1.10
CA GLU A 36 7.72 11.99 1.52
C GLU A 36 8.83 12.07 0.47
N GLY A 37 8.71 13.02 -0.46
CA GLY A 37 9.71 13.23 -1.51
C GLY A 37 9.20 14.09 -2.67
N THR A 38 9.84 13.94 -3.83
CA THR A 38 9.34 14.50 -5.10
C THR A 38 8.37 13.50 -5.73
N PRO A 39 7.09 13.85 -5.89
CA PRO A 39 6.11 12.94 -6.48
C PRO A 39 6.40 12.65 -7.95
N VAL A 40 5.93 11.49 -8.41
CA VAL A 40 5.91 11.11 -9.82
C VAL A 40 4.60 11.56 -10.44
N ASP A 41 4.65 12.54 -11.32
CA ASP A 41 3.47 13.05 -12.04
C ASP A 41 2.87 11.99 -12.96
N GLY A 42 1.54 11.90 -12.97
CA GLY A 42 0.73 11.12 -13.89
C GLY A 42 0.81 9.61 -13.69
N ALA A 43 1.30 9.16 -12.54
CA ALA A 43 1.45 7.76 -12.17
C ALA A 43 0.09 7.03 -12.04
N TYR A 44 0.15 5.70 -11.99
CA TYR A 44 -1.02 4.83 -11.83
C TYR A 44 -0.92 4.11 -10.49
N ALA A 45 -1.87 4.35 -9.60
CA ALA A 45 -2.03 3.63 -8.35
C ALA A 45 -3.13 2.57 -8.50
N HIS A 46 -2.78 1.31 -8.30
CA HIS A 46 -3.74 0.24 -8.15
C HIS A 46 -4.05 0.03 -6.68
N VAL A 47 -5.23 0.47 -6.27
CA VAL A 47 -5.72 0.48 -4.90
C VAL A 47 -6.57 -0.77 -4.67
N CYS A 48 -6.00 -1.75 -3.97
CA CYS A 48 -6.70 -2.97 -3.57
C CYS A 48 -7.18 -2.78 -2.12
N ALA A 49 -8.34 -2.16 -1.94
CA ALA A 49 -8.89 -1.83 -0.63
C ALA A 49 -10.41 -1.73 -0.65
N LEU A 50 -11.05 -1.89 0.50
CA LEU A 50 -12.48 -1.64 0.65
C LEU A 50 -12.73 -0.26 1.27
N PRO A 51 -13.49 0.63 0.61
CA PRO A 51 -13.81 1.96 1.17
C PRO A 51 -14.82 1.89 2.33
N ALA A 52 -15.55 0.78 2.48
CA ALA A 52 -16.42 0.56 3.62
C ALA A 52 -15.61 0.20 4.88
N ASP A 53 -16.00 0.73 6.03
CA ASP A 53 -15.31 0.57 7.32
C ASP A 53 -15.45 -0.82 7.96
N THR A 54 -16.41 -1.63 7.49
CA THR A 54 -16.75 -2.94 8.08
C THR A 54 -15.79 -4.08 7.74
N ALA A 55 -14.89 -3.90 6.76
CA ALA A 55 -13.96 -4.94 6.34
C ALA A 55 -12.63 -4.83 7.09
N VAL A 56 -12.40 -5.77 8.01
CA VAL A 56 -11.21 -5.80 8.86
C VAL A 56 -10.58 -7.18 8.74
N VAL A 57 -9.33 -7.23 8.28
CA VAL A 57 -8.56 -8.47 8.10
C VAL A 57 -7.37 -8.42 9.06
N ALA A 58 -7.09 -9.49 9.81
CA ALA A 58 -5.92 -9.49 10.68
C ALA A 58 -4.64 -9.61 9.83
N PHE A 59 -3.59 -8.87 10.19
CA PHE A 59 -2.32 -8.89 9.45
C PHE A 59 -1.66 -10.26 9.41
N ASP A 60 -1.87 -11.09 10.43
CA ASP A 60 -1.30 -12.43 10.55
C ASP A 60 -2.09 -13.51 9.79
N GLN A 61 -3.19 -13.15 9.13
CA GLN A 61 -3.94 -14.10 8.32
C GLN A 61 -3.05 -14.70 7.23
N PRO A 62 -3.09 -16.03 7.03
CA PRO A 62 -2.27 -16.71 6.04
C PRO A 62 -2.38 -16.12 4.63
N GLU A 63 -3.56 -15.66 4.25
CA GLU A 63 -3.88 -15.03 2.97
C GLU A 63 -3.10 -13.71 2.79
N VAL A 64 -3.09 -12.85 3.80
CA VAL A 64 -2.31 -11.59 3.82
C VAL A 64 -0.84 -11.91 3.64
N GLN A 65 -0.34 -12.90 4.37
CA GLN A 65 1.06 -13.30 4.29
C GLN A 65 1.40 -13.91 2.92
N GLN A 66 0.46 -14.62 2.29
CA GLN A 66 0.68 -15.20 0.96
C GLN A 66 0.74 -14.14 -0.13
N VAL A 67 -0.18 -13.19 -0.17
CA VAL A 67 -0.16 -12.14 -1.21
C VAL A 67 1.09 -11.27 -1.11
N ARG A 68 1.59 -11.02 0.11
CA ARG A 68 2.86 -10.31 0.33
C ARG A 68 4.07 -11.10 -0.14
N ARG A 69 4.10 -12.41 0.11
CA ARG A 69 5.15 -13.30 -0.41
C ARG A 69 5.16 -13.31 -1.93
N ASP A 70 3.99 -13.40 -2.55
CA ASP A 70 3.85 -13.32 -4.01
C ASP A 70 4.31 -11.97 -4.55
N ALA A 71 3.97 -10.88 -3.85
CA ALA A 71 4.40 -9.54 -4.22
C ALA A 71 5.93 -9.43 -4.31
N LEU A 72 6.61 -9.94 -3.28
CA LEU A 72 8.07 -10.00 -3.21
C LEU A 72 8.69 -10.98 -4.20
N ALA A 73 8.09 -12.15 -4.36
CA ALA A 73 8.66 -13.23 -5.15
C ALA A 73 8.63 -12.92 -6.64
N TRP A 74 7.60 -12.24 -7.14
CA TRP A 74 7.46 -12.04 -8.58
C TRP A 74 6.76 -10.74 -9.00
N TRP A 75 5.80 -10.18 -8.25
CA TRP A 75 5.10 -8.96 -8.69
C TRP A 75 6.06 -7.78 -8.81
N ILE A 76 6.81 -7.48 -7.75
CA ILE A 76 7.81 -6.41 -7.71
C ILE A 76 8.91 -6.64 -8.77
N PRO A 77 9.53 -7.84 -8.87
CA PRO A 77 10.46 -8.14 -9.95
C PRO A 77 9.90 -7.92 -11.36
N MET A 78 8.63 -8.28 -11.58
CA MET A 78 7.99 -8.14 -12.88
C MET A 78 7.74 -6.67 -13.25
N LEU A 79 7.39 -5.83 -12.28
CA LEU A 79 7.20 -4.39 -12.49
C LEU A 79 8.53 -3.67 -12.78
N GLY A 80 9.64 -4.14 -12.19
CA GLY A 80 10.98 -3.61 -12.43
C GLY A 80 11.05 -2.09 -12.26
N ASP A 81 11.69 -1.41 -13.22
CA ASP A 81 11.88 0.05 -13.22
C ASP A 81 10.57 0.85 -13.35
N ALA A 82 9.46 0.20 -13.69
CA ALA A 82 8.15 0.86 -13.72
C ALA A 82 7.55 1.05 -12.32
N LEU A 83 8.02 0.32 -11.30
CA LEU A 83 7.56 0.44 -9.93
C LEU A 83 7.98 1.80 -9.35
N VAL A 84 7.00 2.59 -8.90
CA VAL A 84 7.25 3.82 -8.14
C VAL A 84 7.32 3.47 -6.66
N CYS A 85 6.27 2.86 -6.12
CA CYS A 85 6.27 2.37 -4.75
C CYS A 85 5.20 1.29 -4.56
N LEU A 86 5.32 0.54 -3.46
CA LEU A 86 4.31 -0.40 -3.03
C LEU A 86 4.17 -0.26 -1.53
N THR A 87 2.94 -0.10 -1.05
CA THR A 87 2.67 0.03 0.39
C THR A 87 1.45 -0.76 0.80
N THR A 88 1.51 -1.41 1.97
CA THR A 88 0.30 -1.96 2.60
C THR A 88 -0.51 -0.85 3.24
N LEU A 89 -1.80 -1.09 3.42
CA LEU A 89 -2.73 -0.20 4.09
C LEU A 89 -3.02 -0.79 5.46
N ALA A 90 -2.59 -0.13 6.53
CA ALA A 90 -2.92 -0.52 7.90
C ALA A 90 -4.12 0.30 8.40
N LEU A 91 -5.05 -0.35 9.09
CA LEU A 91 -6.17 0.31 9.78
C LEU A 91 -5.77 0.71 11.20
N ASP A 92 -4.99 -0.16 11.84
CA ASP A 92 -4.36 0.00 13.14
C ASP A 92 -3.15 -0.96 13.23
N GLU A 93 -2.63 -1.16 14.44
CA GLU A 93 -1.46 -2.01 14.71
C GLU A 93 -1.62 -3.50 14.38
N SER A 94 -2.85 -3.99 14.26
CA SER A 94 -3.17 -5.41 14.07
C SER A 94 -3.97 -5.70 12.81
N HIS A 95 -4.56 -4.68 12.18
CA HIS A 95 -5.50 -4.86 11.08
C HIS A 95 -5.02 -4.33 9.74
N TYR A 96 -5.09 -5.22 8.75
CA TYR A 96 -4.84 -5.01 7.34
C TYR A 96 -6.08 -4.47 6.63
N GLY A 97 -5.87 -3.41 5.83
CA GLY A 97 -6.90 -2.73 5.06
C GLY A 97 -6.74 -2.84 3.54
N GLY A 98 -5.63 -3.40 3.04
CA GLY A 98 -5.34 -3.48 1.62
C GLY A 98 -3.90 -3.15 1.24
N ALA A 99 -3.68 -2.85 -0.03
CA ALA A 99 -2.38 -2.39 -0.51
C ALA A 99 -2.56 -1.45 -1.71
N ILE A 100 -1.53 -0.65 -1.96
CA ILE A 100 -1.40 0.18 -3.15
C ILE A 100 -0.10 -0.19 -3.85
N THR A 101 -0.20 -0.58 -5.12
CA THR A 101 0.93 -0.65 -6.04
C THR A 101 0.91 0.58 -6.93
N VAL A 102 2.01 1.32 -7.03
CA VAL A 102 2.10 2.50 -7.90
C VAL A 102 3.14 2.29 -8.98
N THR A 103 2.78 2.57 -10.23
CA THR A 103 3.68 2.46 -11.38
C THR A 103 3.68 3.71 -12.26
N ARG A 104 4.77 3.92 -13.00
CA ARG A 104 4.91 5.01 -13.97
C ARG A 104 4.00 4.82 -15.19
N GLU A 105 3.72 3.56 -15.53
CA GLU A 105 2.99 3.13 -16.73
C GLU A 105 1.87 2.15 -16.34
N PRO A 106 0.82 1.98 -17.15
CA PRO A 106 -0.19 0.95 -16.89
C PRO A 106 0.44 -0.45 -16.77
N ALA A 107 0.08 -1.19 -15.73
CA ALA A 107 0.56 -2.55 -15.47
C ALA A 107 -0.55 -3.60 -15.69
N PRO A 108 -0.22 -4.90 -15.78
CA PRO A 108 -1.24 -5.96 -15.86
C PRO A 108 -1.90 -6.18 -14.49
N TRP A 109 -2.77 -5.26 -14.07
CA TRP A 109 -3.37 -5.22 -12.72
C TRP A 109 -4.16 -6.47 -12.33
N SER A 110 -4.60 -7.28 -13.30
CA SER A 110 -5.20 -8.59 -13.05
C SER A 110 -4.25 -9.58 -12.38
N GLU A 111 -2.94 -9.36 -12.51
CA GLU A 111 -1.88 -10.16 -11.88
C GLU A 111 -1.47 -9.60 -10.51
N ASP A 112 -2.00 -8.45 -10.08
CA ASP A 112 -1.65 -7.90 -8.75
C ASP A 112 -2.10 -8.89 -7.65
N PRO A 113 -1.17 -9.42 -6.82
CA PRO A 113 -1.52 -10.36 -5.76
C PRO A 113 -2.59 -9.84 -4.80
N PHE A 114 -2.61 -8.53 -4.53
CA PHE A 114 -3.53 -7.91 -3.57
C PHE A 114 -4.96 -7.85 -4.09
N ALA A 115 -5.15 -7.87 -5.42
CA ALA A 115 -6.48 -7.91 -6.05
C ALA A 115 -7.24 -9.22 -5.77
N ARG A 116 -6.54 -10.25 -5.26
CA ARG A 116 -7.17 -11.50 -4.79
C ARG A 116 -7.87 -11.35 -3.44
N MET A 117 -7.50 -10.35 -2.65
CA MET A 117 -8.08 -10.08 -1.33
C MET A 117 -9.14 -8.99 -1.37
N PHE A 118 -8.91 -7.95 -2.16
CA PHE A 118 -9.80 -6.79 -2.26
C PHE A 118 -10.03 -6.40 -3.71
N PRO A 119 -11.18 -5.79 -4.04
CA PRO A 119 -11.39 -5.17 -5.34
C PRO A 119 -10.27 -4.16 -5.63
N GLY A 120 -9.74 -4.22 -6.85
CA GLY A 120 -8.70 -3.32 -7.34
C GLY A 120 -9.29 -2.14 -8.11
N THR A 121 -8.96 -0.92 -7.70
CA THR A 121 -9.32 0.31 -8.41
C THR A 121 -8.07 1.00 -8.92
N VAL A 122 -8.03 1.36 -10.21
CA VAL A 122 -6.88 2.08 -10.79
C VAL A 122 -7.17 3.57 -10.77
N VAL A 123 -6.32 4.33 -10.09
CA VAL A 123 -6.41 5.79 -9.92
C VAL A 123 -5.18 6.43 -10.53
N ARG A 124 -5.35 7.48 -11.35
CA ARG A 124 -4.22 8.33 -11.76
C ARG A 124 -3.87 9.30 -10.64
N THR A 125 -2.59 9.46 -10.34
CA THR A 125 -2.16 10.18 -9.14
C THR A 125 -0.82 10.88 -9.32
N ASP A 126 -0.68 12.00 -8.62
CA ASP A 126 0.56 12.78 -8.48
C ASP A 126 1.02 12.80 -7.00
N LEU A 127 0.53 11.84 -6.18
CA LEU A 127 0.78 11.82 -4.73
C LEU A 127 2.06 11.09 -4.32
N PHE A 128 2.49 10.11 -5.12
CA PHE A 128 3.45 9.11 -4.67
C PHE A 128 4.87 9.39 -5.15
N CYS A 129 5.82 9.13 -4.27
CA CYS A 129 7.25 9.26 -4.48
C CYS A 129 7.87 7.89 -4.78
N GLU A 130 9.00 7.90 -5.50
CA GLU A 130 9.75 6.68 -5.77
C GLU A 130 10.40 6.15 -4.50
N VAL A 131 10.14 4.89 -4.17
CA VAL A 131 10.71 4.17 -3.04
C VAL A 131 11.30 2.87 -3.55
N LEU A 132 12.58 2.65 -3.26
CA LEU A 132 13.23 1.39 -3.61
C LEU A 132 12.47 0.22 -2.95
N PRO A 133 12.20 -0.86 -3.70
CA PRO A 133 11.58 -2.03 -3.12
C PRO A 133 12.48 -2.59 -1.99
N PRO A 134 11.90 -3.13 -0.92
CA PRO A 134 12.69 -3.62 0.19
C PRO A 134 13.61 -4.77 -0.25
N PRO A 135 14.78 -4.93 0.38
CA PRO A 135 15.67 -6.05 0.12
C PRO A 135 15.03 -7.35 0.66
N GLY A 136 14.26 -8.04 -0.18
CA GLY A 136 13.72 -9.36 0.09
C GLY A 136 12.65 -9.43 1.21
N PRO A 137 12.27 -10.65 1.65
CA PRO A 137 11.25 -10.85 2.67
C PRO A 137 11.76 -10.39 4.04
N VAL A 138 11.65 -9.10 4.30
CA VAL A 138 11.88 -8.52 5.62
C VAL A 138 10.78 -9.02 6.56
N LEU A 139 11.17 -9.62 7.68
CA LEU A 139 10.26 -9.91 8.79
C LEU A 139 9.75 -8.58 9.35
N GLU A 140 8.48 -8.26 9.10
CA GLU A 140 7.80 -7.12 9.67
C GLU A 140 7.60 -7.34 11.18
N ARG A 141 7.94 -6.34 12.00
CA ARG A 141 7.53 -6.31 13.41
C ARG A 141 6.19 -5.58 13.51
N TYR A 142 5.30 -6.13 14.32
CA TYR A 142 4.06 -5.48 14.75
C TYR A 142 4.37 -4.12 15.39
N ALA A 143 4.32 -3.06 14.59
CA ALA A 143 4.46 -1.68 15.04
C ALA A 143 3.39 -0.75 14.40
N GLY A 144 2.43 -1.30 13.66
CA GLY A 144 1.43 -0.51 12.92
C GLY A 144 2.00 0.31 11.77
N VAL A 145 3.27 0.11 11.41
CA VAL A 145 3.90 0.74 10.25
C VAL A 145 3.59 -0.11 9.03
N ALA A 146 3.09 0.52 7.97
CA ALA A 146 2.84 -0.17 6.72
C ALA A 146 4.16 -0.61 6.07
N TRP A 147 4.17 -1.81 5.49
CA TRP A 147 5.25 -2.32 4.68
C TRP A 147 5.50 -1.39 3.49
N PRO A 148 6.78 -1.15 3.08
CA PRO A 148 8.02 -1.77 3.57
C PRO A 148 8.64 -1.12 4.83
N GLY A 149 7.90 -0.27 5.55
CA GLY A 149 8.39 0.49 6.70
C GLY A 149 8.63 -0.34 7.96
N GLY A 150 9.77 -0.08 8.61
CA GLY A 150 10.26 -0.68 9.85
C GLY A 150 11.77 -0.44 9.97
N SER A 151 12.25 0.11 11.08
CA SER A 151 13.70 0.26 11.32
C SER A 151 14.32 -1.09 11.73
N PHE A 152 15.50 -1.39 11.18
CA PHE A 152 16.33 -2.55 11.56
C PHE A 152 17.18 -2.23 12.79
#